data_AF-A0A940WAF1-F1
#
_entry.id   AF-A0A940WAF1-F1
#
_cell.length_a   1.000
_cell.length_b   1.000
_cell.length_c   1.000
_cell.angle_alpha   90.00
_cell.angle_beta   90.00
_cell.angle_gamma   90.00
#
_symmetry.space_group_name_H-M   'P 1'
#
loop_
_entity.id
_entity.type
_entity.pdbx_description
1 polymer ?
#
loop_
_entity_poly.entity_id
_entity_poly.type
_entity_poly.pdbx_seq_one_letter_code
_entity_poly.pdbx_strand_id
1 'polypeptide(L)' 'LHHFLQEANRKRKKPLRGFTPSALSALEPYEWPGNIRELRDLVRAVAARKKQGMMIDASDIPPGILYRKQHKPTRKS' A
#
# COMPACT_ATOMS: atom_id res chain seq x y z
N LEU A 1 4.34 -7.57 2.01
CA LEU A 1 4.44 -6.44 1.05
C LEU A 1 4.96 -6.85 -0.33
N HIS A 2 6.12 -7.52 -0.43
CA HIS A 2 6.66 -7.99 -1.71
C HIS A 2 5.73 -8.94 -2.48
N HIS A 3 4.98 -9.82 -1.81
CA HIS A 3 3.98 -10.66 -2.47
C HIS A 3 2.94 -9.85 -3.25
N PHE A 4 2.34 -8.82 -2.64
CA PHE A 4 1.35 -7.95 -3.31
C PHE A 4 1.97 -7.13 -4.45
N LEU A 5 3.22 -6.71 -4.30
CA LEU A 5 3.96 -6.03 -5.37
C LEU A 5 4.16 -6.96 -6.56
N GLN A 6 4.53 -8.22 -6.32
CA GLN A 6 4.66 -9.22 -7.37
C GLN A 6 3.32 -9.51 -8.04
N GLU A 7 2.23 -9.64 -7.29
CA GLU A 7 0.89 -9.79 -7.85
C GLU A 7 0.48 -8.58 -8.72
N ALA A 8 0.78 -7.36 -8.28
CA ALA A 8 0.54 -6.15 -9.06
C ALA A 8 1.43 -6.08 -10.30
N ASN A 9 2.66 -6.57 -10.21
CA ASN A 9 3.61 -6.63 -11.31
C ASN A 9 3.27 -7.68 -12.37
N ARG A 10 2.56 -8.77 -12.03
CA ARG A 10 2.16 -9.82 -12.99
C ARG A 10 1.40 -9.28 -14.21
N LYS A 11 0.61 -8.22 -14.03
CA LYS A 11 -0.18 -7.61 -15.12
C LYS A 11 0.53 -6.46 -15.83
N ARG A 12 1.79 -6.15 -15.47
CA ARG A 12 2.54 -5.01 -16.02
C ARG A 12 3.62 -5.48 -17.00
N LYS A 13 3.72 -4.80 -18.15
CA LYS A 13 4.85 -4.98 -19.09
C LYS A 13 6.21 -4.61 -18.46
N LYS A 14 6.22 -3.64 -17.56
CA LYS A 14 7.40 -3.18 -16.81
C LYS A 14 7.07 -3.17 -15.31
N PRO A 15 7.70 -4.05 -14.52
CA PRO A 15 7.42 -4.18 -13.10
C PRO A 15 7.93 -2.94 -12.33
N LEU A 16 7.29 -2.66 -11.20
CA LEU A 16 7.82 -1.75 -10.20
C LEU A 16 9.05 -2.37 -9.54
N ARG A 17 10.05 -1.53 -9.26
CA ARG A 17 11.31 -1.97 -8.64
C ARG A 17 11.16 -2.36 -7.17
N GLY A 18 10.20 -1.76 -6.47
CA GLY A 18 10.07 -1.95 -5.02
C GLY A 18 9.31 -0.83 -4.35
N PHE A 19 9.40 -0.83 -3.02
CA PHE A 19 8.98 0.26 -2.16
C PHE A 19 10.21 1.06 -1.75
N THR A 20 10.06 2.38 -1.62
CA THR A 20 11.06 3.23 -0.98
C THR A 20 11.04 3.01 0.54
N PRO A 21 12.12 3.36 1.25
CA PRO A 21 12.14 3.31 2.72
C PRO A 21 10.99 4.09 3.35
N SER A 22 10.67 5.28 2.82
CA SER A 22 9.54 6.10 3.29
C SER A 22 8.20 5.37 3.15
N ALA A 23 7.97 4.69 2.02
CA ALA A 23 6.76 3.88 1.82
C ALA A 23 6.69 2.70 2.79
N LEU A 24 7.83 2.05 3.06
CA LEU A 24 7.90 0.97 4.04
C LEU A 24 7.59 1.50 5.44
N SER A 25 8.22 2.58 5.89
CA SER A 25 7.95 3.21 7.19
C SER A 25 6.52 3.75 7.31
N ALA A 26 5.88 4.13 6.19
CA ALA A 26 4.48 4.49 6.18
C ALA A 26 3.56 3.27 6.31
N LEU A 27 3.99 2.07 5.93
CA LEU A 27 3.19 0.84 5.96
C LEU A 27 3.51 -0.06 7.18
N GLU A 28 4.69 0.08 7.77
CA GLU A 28 5.22 -0.68 8.92
C GLU A 28 4.38 -0.52 10.21
N PRO A 29 3.99 0.70 10.63
CA PRO A 29 3.27 0.89 11.88
C PRO A 29 1.77 0.56 11.78
N TYR A 30 1.28 0.13 10.61
CA TYR A 30 -0.11 -0.27 10.44
C TYR A 30 -0.31 -1.71 10.91
N GLU A 31 -0.92 -1.87 12.09
CA GLU A 31 -1.62 -3.11 12.44
C GLU A 31 -2.82 -3.23 11.50
N TRP A 32 -2.68 -3.93 10.38
CA TRP A 32 -3.77 -4.19 9.43
C TRP A 32 -4.84 -5.08 10.10
N PRO A 33 -5.85 -4.53 10.81
CA PRO A 33 -6.72 -5.31 11.65
C PRO A 33 -7.79 -5.89 10.71
N GLY A 34 -7.48 -7.03 10.12
CA GLY A 34 -8.41 -7.81 9.31
C GLY A 34 -8.42 -7.57 7.81
N ASN A 35 -7.47 -6.86 7.19
CA ASN A 35 -7.58 -6.67 5.74
C ASN A 35 -6.27 -6.62 4.92
N ILE A 36 -5.76 -7.81 4.64
CA ILE A 36 -4.80 -8.07 3.56
C ILE A 36 -5.36 -7.62 2.18
N ARG A 37 -6.69 -7.63 2.02
CA ARG A 37 -7.36 -7.14 0.81
C ARG A 37 -7.13 -5.65 0.57
N GLU A 38 -7.15 -4.83 1.62
CA GLU A 38 -6.92 -3.38 1.49
C GLU A 38 -5.48 -3.08 1.11
N LEU A 39 -4.52 -3.79 1.71
CA LEU A 39 -3.12 -3.65 1.32
C LEU A 39 -2.92 -4.03 -0.16
N ARG A 40 -3.57 -5.10 -0.63
CA ARG A 40 -3.54 -5.51 -2.03
C ARG A 40 -4.15 -4.46 -2.97
N ASP A 41 -5.32 -3.93 -2.63
CA ASP A 41 -5.99 -2.93 -3.48
C ASP A 41 -5.24 -1.59 -3.48
N LEU A 42 -4.63 -1.21 -2.36
CA LEU A 42 -3.71 -0.07 -2.30
C LEU A 42 -2.52 -0.27 -3.23
N VAL A 43 -1.79 -1.37 -3.10
CA VAL A 43 -0.61 -1.65 -3.95
C VAL A 43 -1.01 -1.69 -5.42
N ARG A 44 -2.19 -2.24 -5.75
CA ARG A 44 -2.74 -2.24 -7.12
C ARG A 44 -3.06 -0.84 -7.62
N ALA A 45 -3.73 -0.01 -6.82
CA ALA A 45 -4.10 1.36 -7.20
C ALA A 45 -2.86 2.24 -7.41
N VAL A 46 -1.88 2.14 -6.50
CA VAL A 46 -0.59 2.82 -6.62
C VAL A 46 0.15 2.34 -7.87
N ALA A 47 0.20 1.03 -8.08
CA ALA A 47 0.84 0.46 -9.26
C ALA A 47 0.19 0.93 -10.57
N ALA A 48 -1.15 1.02 -10.62
CA ALA A 48 -1.86 1.51 -11.80
C ALA A 48 -1.53 2.96 -12.15
N ARG A 49 -1.30 3.82 -11.15
CA ARG A 49 -0.99 5.25 -11.33
C ARG A 49 0.49 5.54 -11.54
N LYS A 50 1.39 4.75 -10.95
CA LYS A 50 2.83 4.95 -11.07
C LYS A 50 3.37 4.61 -12.45
N LYS A 51 4.30 5.43 -12.93
CA LYS A 51 5.10 5.13 -14.12
C LYS A 51 5.84 3.79 -13.96
N GLN A 52 5.89 3.07 -15.06
CA GLN A 52 6.54 1.78 -15.18
C GLN A 52 8.02 1.84 -14.80
N GLY A 53 8.52 0.88 -14.02
CA GLY A 53 9.94 0.80 -13.63
C GLY A 53 10.35 1.70 -12.46
N MET A 54 9.43 2.41 -11.82
CA MET A 54 9.70 3.23 -10.65
C MET A 54 9.49 2.48 -9.33
N MET A 55 9.91 3.11 -8.22
CA MET A 55 9.63 2.67 -6.85
C MET A 55 8.36 3.36 -6.33
N ILE A 56 7.66 2.70 -5.40
CA ILE A 56 6.52 3.25 -4.68
C ILE A 56 7.02 4.14 -3.55
N ASP A 57 6.57 5.39 -3.51
CA ASP A 57 6.83 6.35 -2.43
C ASP A 57 5.65 6.40 -1.43
N ALA A 58 5.91 6.87 -0.21
CA ALA A 58 4.86 7.18 0.76
C ALA A 58 3.86 8.19 0.20
N SER A 59 4.34 9.11 -0.64
CA SER A 59 3.51 10.12 -1.32
C SER A 59 2.48 9.52 -2.28
N ASP A 60 2.72 8.29 -2.76
CA ASP A 60 1.75 7.61 -3.63
C ASP A 60 0.64 6.90 -2.84
N ILE A 61 0.85 6.70 -1.53
CA ILE A 61 -0.10 6.03 -0.64
C ILE A 61 -1.27 7.00 -0.38
N PRO A 62 -2.50 6.67 -0.80
CA PRO A 62 -3.63 7.56 -0.58
C PRO A 62 -3.89 7.80 0.91
N PRO A 63 -4.16 9.05 1.32
CA PRO A 63 -4.36 9.41 2.72
C PRO A 63 -5.60 8.76 3.33
N GLY A 64 -6.54 8.23 2.54
CA GLY A 64 -7.71 7.50 3.05
C GLY A 64 -7.35 6.24 3.84
N ILE A 65 -6.26 5.56 3.49
CA ILE A 65 -5.74 4.44 4.30
C ILE A 65 -5.08 4.97 5.57
N LEU A 66 -4.42 6.12 5.48
CA LEU A 66 -3.77 6.76 6.63
C LEU A 66 -4.79 7.37 7.62
N TYR A 67 -5.94 7.81 7.13
CA TYR A 67 -7.01 8.44 7.90
C TYR A 67 -7.80 7.42 8.72
N ARG A 68 -7.93 6.17 8.24
CA ARG A 68 -8.60 5.09 8.99
C ARG A 68 -7.91 4.75 10.32
N LYS A 69 -6.67 5.20 10.53
CA LYS A 69 -5.96 5.21 11.82
C LYS A 69 -6.79 5.86 12.95
N GLN A 70 -7.68 6.80 12.61
CA GLN A 70 -8.42 7.61 13.59
C GLN A 70 -9.86 7.10 13.87
N HIS A 71 -10.38 6.19 13.04
CA HIS A 71 -11.72 5.63 13.20
C HIS A 71 -11.66 4.10 13.43
N LYS A 72 -10.95 3.66 14.47
CA LYS A 72 -11.53 2.57 15.26
C LYS A 72 -12.67 3.23 16.04
N PRO A 73 -13.96 2.87 15.85
CA PRO A 73 -14.89 3.09 16.94
C PRO A 73 -14.31 2.28 18.09
N THR A 74 -13.73 2.96 19.08
CA THR A 74 -13.62 2.41 20.41
C THR A 74 -15.02 1.93 20.75
N ARG A 75 -15.27 0.62 20.63
CA ARG A 75 -16.31 -0.02 21.43
C ARG A 75 -15.85 0.22 22.87
N LYS A 76 -16.26 1.35 23.43
CA LYS A 76 -16.33 1.55 24.87
C LYS A 76 -17.44 0.61 25.35
N SER A 77 -17.04 -0.27 26.26
CA SER A 77 -17.80 -0.98 27.31
C SER A 77 -19.11 -1.66 26.94
#